data_AF-A0AAV3UF68-F1
#
_entry.id   AF-A0AAV3UF68-F1
#
_cell.length_a   1.000
_cell.length_b   1.000
_cell.length_c   1.000
_cell.angle_alpha   90.00
_cell.angle_beta   90.00
_cell.angle_gamma   90.00
#
_symmetry.space_group_name_H-M   'P 1'
#
loop_
_entity.id
_entity.type
_entity.pdbx_description
1 polymer ?
#
loop_
_entity_poly.entity_id
_entity_poly.type
_entity_poly.pdbx_seq_one_letter_code
_entity_poly.pdbx_strand_id
1 'polypeptide(L)'
;MRQSPLSEASDDRLLDMLFAGEDIEEEIELDGARIAVTSHRVLAFMPEGGGRRFDHADRPNVLNASVQPTGRDGYLSWTIRSVVYGLILLGGAFLINSSGLLAKLGSTEASNDQIIGDVGQMISSMAIVFGILMDALLLIGGVLFFSAFALGTLYFVTRSEELVIERAGRDPIYVPVNGNEAEDAARRIRSALGREEVQQ
;
A
#
# COMPACT_ATOMS: atom_id res chain seq x y z
N MET A 1 -5.91 -7.93 32.02
CA MET A 1 -4.68 -7.85 31.20
C MET A 1 -3.87 -9.09 31.51
N ARG A 2 -3.85 -10.08 30.61
CA ARG A 2 -3.02 -11.28 30.78
C ARG A 2 -1.65 -10.94 30.20
N GLN A 3 -0.65 -10.82 31.06
CA GLN A 3 0.74 -10.76 30.62
C GLN A 3 1.03 -12.04 29.84
N SER A 4 1.57 -11.89 28.64
CA SER A 4 1.94 -13.03 27.81
C SER A 4 3.08 -13.78 28.50
N PRO A 5 3.01 -15.13 28.65
CA PRO A 5 4.06 -15.94 29.27
C PRO A 5 5.42 -15.90 28.53
N LEU A 6 5.50 -15.13 27.43
CA LEU A 6 6.74 -14.85 26.69
C LEU A 6 7.57 -13.71 27.32
N SER A 7 7.01 -12.85 28.18
CA SER A 7 7.72 -11.68 28.72
C SER A 7 8.70 -11.99 29.85
N GLU A 8 8.45 -13.01 30.68
CA GLU A 8 9.39 -13.45 31.73
C GLU A 8 10.31 -14.59 31.27
N ALA A 9 9.91 -15.35 30.25
CA ALA A 9 10.68 -16.49 29.74
C ALA A 9 11.66 -16.14 28.61
N SER A 10 11.68 -14.88 28.15
CA SER A 10 12.51 -14.44 27.02
C SER A 10 13.88 -13.95 27.44
N ASP A 11 14.02 -13.14 28.51
CA ASP A 11 15.32 -12.62 28.95
C ASP A 11 16.30 -13.74 29.31
N ASP A 12 15.87 -14.69 30.16
CA ASP A 12 16.69 -15.86 30.53
C ASP A 12 17.07 -16.70 29.32
N ARG A 13 16.15 -16.87 28.36
CA ARG A 13 16.39 -17.64 27.14
C ARG A 13 17.29 -16.91 26.15
N LEU A 14 17.23 -15.58 26.12
CA LEU A 14 18.06 -14.75 25.25
C LEU A 14 19.49 -14.77 25.77
N LEU A 15 19.68 -14.64 27.09
CA LEU A 15 20.97 -14.80 27.77
C LEU A 15 21.58 -16.20 27.54
N ASP A 16 20.77 -17.26 27.56
CA ASP A 16 21.22 -18.64 27.26
C ASP A 16 21.67 -18.83 25.79
N MET A 17 21.26 -17.93 24.88
CA MET A 17 21.61 -17.99 23.45
C MET A 17 22.85 -17.15 23.10
N LEU A 18 23.36 -16.37 24.06
CA LEU A 18 24.60 -15.62 23.90
C LEU A 18 25.80 -16.55 23.97
N PHE A 19 26.81 -16.29 23.14
CA PHE A 19 28.13 -16.88 23.28
C PHE A 19 28.86 -16.27 24.47
N ALA A 20 29.88 -16.98 24.96
CA ALA A 20 30.72 -16.46 26.03
C ALA A 20 31.43 -15.15 25.58
N GLY A 21 31.22 -14.07 26.33
CA GLY A 21 31.74 -12.73 26.00
C GLY A 21 30.91 -11.97 24.97
N GLU A 22 29.71 -12.45 24.66
CA GLU A 22 28.72 -11.69 23.90
C GLU A 22 27.81 -10.94 24.88
N ASP A 23 27.69 -9.63 24.66
CA ASP A 23 26.87 -8.75 25.48
C ASP A 23 25.76 -8.15 24.60
N ILE A 24 24.60 -7.87 25.19
CA ILE A 24 23.51 -7.18 24.51
C ILE A 24 23.82 -5.68 24.51
N GLU A 25 23.94 -5.09 23.32
CA GLU A 25 24.16 -3.65 23.15
C GLU A 25 22.83 -2.90 23.10
N GLU A 26 21.82 -3.48 22.45
CA GLU A 26 20.50 -2.86 22.28
C GLU A 26 19.40 -3.92 22.20
N GLU A 27 18.27 -3.67 22.85
CA GLU A 27 17.08 -4.52 22.76
C GLU A 27 15.85 -3.69 22.35
N ILE A 28 15.08 -4.24 21.41
CA ILE A 28 13.94 -3.59 20.79
C ILE A 28 12.79 -4.60 20.73
N GLU A 29 11.64 -4.23 21.28
CA GLU A 29 10.41 -5.01 21.20
C GLU A 29 9.39 -4.26 20.34
N LEU A 30 8.82 -4.93 19.33
CA LEU A 30 7.90 -4.36 18.34
C LEU A 30 6.81 -5.37 18.02
N ASP A 31 5.55 -5.05 18.32
CA ASP A 31 4.38 -5.87 17.93
C ASP A 31 4.51 -7.38 18.24
N GLY A 32 5.13 -7.71 19.38
CA GLY A 32 5.38 -9.10 19.80
C GLY A 32 6.58 -9.78 19.12
N ALA A 33 7.27 -9.07 18.22
CA ALA A 33 8.64 -9.39 17.80
C ALA A 33 9.64 -8.77 18.77
N ARG A 34 10.78 -9.43 18.94
CA ARG A 34 11.89 -8.93 19.77
C ARG A 34 13.19 -9.04 19.00
N ILE A 35 13.94 -7.96 18.96
CA ILE A 35 15.20 -7.84 18.25
C ILE A 35 16.28 -7.45 19.26
N ALA A 36 17.30 -8.27 19.38
CA ALA A 36 18.48 -7.97 20.20
C ALA A 36 19.69 -7.76 19.28
N VAL A 37 20.29 -6.58 19.37
CA VAL A 37 21.61 -6.30 18.79
C VAL A 37 22.63 -6.55 19.88
N THR A 38 23.48 -7.53 19.65
CA THR A 38 24.57 -7.89 20.56
C THR A 38 25.90 -7.38 20.03
N SER A 39 26.96 -7.58 20.79
CA SER A 39 28.33 -7.29 20.33
C SER A 39 28.76 -8.12 19.12
N HIS A 40 28.13 -9.28 18.85
CA HIS A 40 28.53 -10.21 17.79
C HIS A 40 27.50 -10.36 16.66
N ARG A 41 26.21 -10.32 16.97
CA ARG A 41 25.14 -10.57 16.02
C ARG A 41 23.81 -9.90 16.36
N VAL A 42 22.94 -9.87 15.38
CA VAL A 42 21.54 -9.47 15.53
C VAL A 42 20.69 -10.73 15.63
N LEU A 43 19.87 -10.80 16.67
CA LEU A 43 18.92 -11.87 16.95
C LEU A 43 17.51 -11.32 16.77
N ALA A 44 16.67 -11.99 15.99
CA ALA A 44 15.28 -11.61 15.78
C ALA A 44 14.35 -12.76 16.15
N PHE A 45 13.47 -12.51 17.12
CA PHE A 45 12.42 -13.41 17.57
C PHE A 45 11.09 -12.88 17.05
N MET A 46 10.35 -13.73 16.35
CA MET A 46 9.16 -13.35 15.61
C MET A 46 7.89 -13.87 16.31
N PRO A 47 6.77 -13.12 16.28
CA PRO A 47 5.52 -13.56 16.88
C PRO A 47 4.97 -14.82 16.21
N GLU A 48 4.13 -15.58 16.92
CA GLU A 48 3.53 -16.80 16.38
C GLU A 48 2.59 -16.48 15.21
N GLY A 49 2.82 -17.12 14.05
CA GLY A 49 1.94 -17.03 12.87
C GLY A 49 2.59 -16.51 11.59
N GLY A 50 3.81 -15.95 11.64
CA GLY A 50 4.54 -15.44 10.48
C GLY A 50 5.89 -16.12 10.28
N GLY A 51 5.94 -17.22 9.53
CA GLY A 51 7.20 -17.83 9.08
C GLY A 51 8.11 -18.37 10.21
N ARG A 52 9.42 -18.08 10.14
CA ARG A 52 10.42 -18.59 11.08
C ARG A 52 10.35 -17.81 12.39
N ARG A 53 10.16 -18.52 13.52
CA ARG A 53 10.07 -17.93 14.87
C ARG A 53 11.38 -17.31 15.39
N PHE A 54 12.51 -17.67 14.80
CA PHE A 54 13.83 -17.16 15.18
C PHE A 54 14.74 -17.06 13.95
N ASP A 55 15.42 -15.93 13.82
CA ASP A 55 16.48 -15.70 12.85
C ASP A 55 17.64 -14.93 13.47
N HIS A 56 18.83 -15.05 12.89
CA HIS A 56 20.00 -14.30 13.31
C HIS A 56 20.92 -13.95 12.14
N ALA A 57 21.76 -12.95 12.38
CA ALA A 57 22.77 -12.49 11.43
C ALA A 57 23.98 -11.96 12.18
N ASP A 58 25.18 -12.47 11.86
CA ASP A 58 26.41 -11.91 12.41
C ASP A 58 26.54 -10.45 12.00
N ARG A 59 26.97 -9.57 12.92
CA ARG A 59 27.04 -8.12 12.68
C ARG A 59 27.75 -7.76 11.37
N PRO A 60 28.91 -8.34 11.02
CA PRO A 60 29.59 -8.01 9.76
C PRO A 60 28.76 -8.34 8.51
N ASN A 61 27.84 -9.30 8.64
CA ASN A 61 26.98 -9.79 7.56
C ASN A 61 25.62 -9.09 7.53
N VAL A 62 25.26 -8.28 8.51
CA VAL A 62 24.15 -7.35 8.34
C VAL A 62 24.61 -6.28 7.36
N LEU A 63 23.76 -5.77 6.47
CA LEU A 63 24.11 -4.68 5.56
C LEU A 63 23.40 -3.39 5.96
N ASN A 64 22.09 -3.49 6.19
CA ASN A 64 21.24 -2.37 6.56
C ASN A 64 20.03 -2.86 7.36
N ALA A 65 19.32 -1.94 8.00
CA ALA A 65 17.98 -2.17 8.53
C ALA A 65 17.08 -1.05 7.99
N SER A 66 15.99 -1.38 7.31
CA SER A 66 15.08 -0.41 6.68
C SER A 66 13.63 -0.84 6.82
N VAL A 67 12.70 0.12 6.81
CA VAL A 67 11.27 -0.16 6.80
C VAL A 67 10.80 -0.23 5.36
N GLN A 68 10.20 -1.35 4.97
CA GLN A 68 9.59 -1.52 3.66
C GLN A 68 8.08 -1.73 3.81
N PRO A 69 7.25 -1.02 3.01
CA PRO A 69 5.83 -1.28 2.99
C PRO A 69 5.57 -2.65 2.36
N THR A 70 5.01 -3.59 3.12
CA THR A 70 4.50 -4.83 2.57
C THR A 70 3.02 -4.61 2.23
N GLY A 71 2.75 -4.40 0.95
CA GLY A 71 1.41 -4.25 0.41
C GLY A 71 1.28 -5.15 -0.80
N ARG A 72 0.09 -5.70 -1.04
CA ARG A 72 -0.19 -6.33 -2.34
C ARG A 72 -0.20 -5.20 -3.38
N ASP A 73 0.90 -5.03 -4.10
CA ASP A 73 1.07 -4.01 -5.16
C ASP A 73 -0.10 -3.97 -6.16
N GLY A 74 -0.77 -5.12 -6.33
CA GLY A 74 -1.98 -5.25 -7.14
C GLY A 74 -3.10 -4.29 -6.74
N TYR A 75 -3.33 -4.03 -5.44
CA TYR A 75 -4.38 -3.12 -4.98
C TYR A 75 -4.04 -1.66 -5.28
N LEU A 76 -2.80 -1.24 -5.07
CA LEU A 76 -2.36 0.13 -5.37
C LEU A 76 -2.41 0.40 -6.87
N SER A 77 -1.95 -0.55 -7.69
CA SER A 77 -2.01 -0.45 -9.15
C SER A 77 -3.45 -0.31 -9.65
N TRP A 78 -4.37 -1.14 -9.16
CA TRP A 78 -5.79 -1.06 -9.53
C TRP A 78 -6.46 0.21 -9.03
N THR A 79 -6.10 0.71 -7.85
CA THR A 79 -6.59 1.99 -7.31
C THR A 79 -6.21 3.13 -8.25
N ILE A 80 -4.94 3.24 -8.63
CA ILE A 80 -4.45 4.28 -9.54
C ILE A 80 -5.15 4.20 -10.90
N ARG A 81 -5.24 3.00 -11.49
CA ARG A 81 -5.93 2.79 -12.78
C ARG A 81 -7.40 3.21 -12.69
N SER A 82 -8.08 2.84 -11.62
CA SER A 82 -9.49 3.17 -11.41
C SER A 82 -9.72 4.66 -11.27
N VAL A 83 -8.82 5.38 -10.57
CA VAL A 83 -8.85 6.85 -10.49
C VAL A 83 -8.65 7.48 -11.87
N VAL A 84 -7.64 7.05 -12.62
CA VAL A 84 -7.33 7.62 -13.95
C VAL A 84 -8.48 7.40 -14.93
N TYR A 85 -8.97 6.17 -15.05
CA TYR A 85 -10.09 5.86 -15.92
C TYR A 85 -11.39 6.54 -15.46
N GLY A 86 -11.64 6.57 -14.15
CA GLY A 86 -12.76 7.31 -13.57
C GLY A 86 -12.72 8.79 -13.94
N LEU A 87 -11.57 9.45 -13.80
CA LEU A 87 -11.38 10.86 -14.16
C LEU A 87 -11.61 11.12 -15.65
N ILE A 88 -11.11 10.25 -16.52
CA ILE A 88 -11.31 10.41 -17.97
C ILE A 88 -12.78 10.29 -18.33
N LEU A 89 -13.49 9.29 -17.80
CA LEU A 89 -14.89 9.05 -18.12
C LEU A 89 -15.80 10.15 -17.54
N LEU A 90 -15.62 10.49 -16.26
CA LEU A 90 -16.39 11.55 -15.62
C LEU A 90 -16.07 12.92 -16.22
N GLY A 91 -14.79 13.23 -16.43
CA GLY A 91 -14.36 14.49 -17.02
C GLY A 91 -14.86 14.66 -18.45
N GLY A 92 -14.76 13.61 -19.28
CA GLY A 92 -15.28 13.60 -20.64
C GLY A 92 -16.79 13.82 -20.69
N ALA A 93 -17.55 13.06 -19.90
CA ALA A 93 -19.00 13.21 -19.83
C ALA A 93 -19.42 14.60 -19.29
N PHE A 94 -18.72 15.10 -18.26
CA PHE A 94 -18.98 16.43 -17.70
C PHE A 94 -18.72 17.55 -18.71
N LEU A 95 -17.60 17.50 -19.45
CA LEU A 95 -17.26 18.49 -20.48
C LEU A 95 -18.31 18.51 -21.60
N ILE A 96 -18.73 17.33 -22.06
CA ILE A 96 -19.73 17.21 -23.12
C ILE A 96 -21.10 17.71 -22.63
N ASN A 97 -21.52 17.33 -21.43
CA ASN A 97 -22.80 17.78 -20.87
C ASN A 97 -22.83 19.31 -20.62
N SER A 98 -21.75 19.85 -20.05
CA SER A 98 -21.63 21.30 -19.76
C SER A 98 -21.57 22.17 -21.01
N SER A 99 -21.09 21.64 -22.14
CA SER A 99 -21.10 22.36 -23.43
C SER A 99 -22.52 22.61 -23.98
N GLY A 100 -23.53 21.89 -23.48
CA GLY A 100 -24.91 21.95 -23.98
C GLY A 100 -25.09 21.40 -25.40
N LEU A 101 -24.08 20.76 -25.98
CA LEU A 101 -24.14 20.20 -27.35
C LEU A 101 -25.28 19.20 -27.52
N LEU A 102 -25.44 18.26 -26.59
CA LEU A 102 -26.52 17.26 -26.64
C LEU A 102 -27.90 17.91 -26.55
N ALA A 103 -28.06 18.92 -25.69
CA ALA A 103 -29.32 19.64 -25.53
C ALA A 103 -29.70 20.36 -26.83
N LYS A 104 -28.73 21.01 -27.51
CA LYS A 104 -28.94 21.68 -28.79
C LYS A 104 -29.27 20.70 -29.93
N LEU A 105 -28.64 19.53 -29.96
CA LEU A 105 -28.93 18.50 -30.95
C LEU A 105 -30.32 17.89 -30.74
N GLY A 106 -30.70 17.65 -29.48
CA GLY A 106 -32.02 17.11 -29.12
C GLY A 106 -33.19 18.08 -29.31
N SER A 107 -32.94 19.39 -29.27
CA SER A 107 -33.96 20.44 -29.46
C SER A 107 -34.15 20.89 -30.92
N THR A 108 -33.61 20.15 -31.88
CA THR A 108 -33.79 20.49 -33.31
C THR A 108 -35.24 20.20 -33.71
N GLU A 109 -36.02 21.25 -33.96
CA GLU A 109 -37.44 21.11 -34.33
C GLU A 109 -37.60 20.53 -35.74
N ALA A 110 -38.53 19.58 -35.89
CA ALA A 110 -38.90 19.02 -37.18
C ALA A 110 -39.60 20.11 -38.02
N SER A 111 -39.00 20.47 -39.16
CA SER A 111 -39.67 21.33 -40.13
C SER A 111 -40.82 20.59 -40.81
N ASN A 112 -41.85 21.32 -41.27
CA ASN A 112 -42.99 20.77 -42.01
C ASN A 112 -42.62 20.16 -43.38
N ASP A 113 -41.37 20.31 -43.82
CA ASP A 113 -40.85 19.68 -45.03
C ASP A 113 -40.37 18.26 -44.72
N GLN A 114 -40.91 17.28 -45.44
CA GLN A 114 -40.73 15.85 -45.13
C GLN A 114 -39.26 15.42 -45.16
N ILE A 115 -38.46 15.99 -46.07
CA ILE A 115 -37.01 15.71 -46.18
C ILE A 115 -36.24 16.27 -44.97
N ILE A 116 -36.63 17.46 -44.48
CA ILE A 116 -35.97 18.11 -43.34
C ILE A 116 -36.40 17.44 -42.03
N GLY A 117 -37.65 16.98 -41.94
CA GLY A 117 -38.16 16.22 -40.80
C GLY A 117 -37.43 14.90 -40.56
N ASP A 118 -37.14 14.15 -41.63
CA ASP A 118 -36.42 12.85 -41.53
C ASP A 118 -34.97 13.03 -41.05
N VAL A 119 -34.27 14.06 -41.54
CA VAL A 119 -32.93 14.43 -41.07
C VAL A 119 -32.96 14.87 -39.60
N GLY A 120 -33.96 15.66 -39.21
CA GLY A 120 -34.16 16.07 -37.81
C GLY A 120 -34.39 14.89 -36.88
N GLN A 121 -35.18 13.90 -37.31
CA GLN A 121 -35.41 12.66 -36.57
C GLN A 121 -34.12 11.83 -36.44
N MET A 122 -33.29 11.74 -37.49
CA MET A 122 -32.00 11.06 -37.41
C MET A 122 -31.06 11.75 -36.42
N ILE A 123 -30.97 13.08 -36.44
CA ILE A 123 -30.16 13.87 -35.49
C ILE A 123 -30.65 13.68 -34.04
N SER A 124 -31.98 13.72 -33.83
CA SER A 124 -32.57 13.49 -32.52
C SER A 124 -32.29 12.08 -31.99
N SER A 125 -32.42 11.06 -32.84
CA SER A 125 -32.09 9.67 -32.47
C SER A 125 -30.60 9.51 -32.10
N MET A 126 -29.71 10.16 -32.84
CA MET A 126 -28.28 10.18 -32.54
C MET A 126 -28.00 10.89 -31.20
N ALA A 127 -28.69 12.00 -30.93
CA ALA A 127 -28.58 12.72 -29.66
C ALA A 127 -29.02 11.85 -28.47
N ILE A 128 -30.09 11.06 -28.63
CA ILE A 128 -30.54 10.11 -27.60
C ILE A 128 -29.48 9.03 -27.34
N VAL A 129 -28.92 8.44 -28.41
CA VAL A 129 -27.85 7.43 -28.28
C VAL A 129 -26.63 8.00 -27.56
N PHE A 130 -26.22 9.22 -27.91
CA PHE A 130 -25.15 9.92 -27.21
C PHE A 130 -25.51 10.22 -25.75
N GLY A 131 -26.75 10.57 -25.44
CA GLY A 131 -27.21 10.77 -24.06
C GLY A 131 -27.05 9.50 -23.22
N ILE A 132 -27.53 8.37 -23.73
CA ILE A 132 -27.38 7.06 -23.08
C ILE A 132 -25.89 6.70 -22.90
N LEU A 133 -25.07 6.97 -23.91
CA LEU A 133 -23.63 6.76 -23.82
C LEU A 133 -23.03 7.61 -22.70
N MET A 134 -23.35 8.90 -22.62
CA MET A 134 -22.85 9.78 -21.56
C MET A 134 -23.28 9.33 -20.16
N ASP A 135 -24.54 8.90 -20.00
CA ASP A 135 -25.05 8.35 -18.74
C ASP A 135 -24.28 7.07 -18.35
N ALA A 136 -24.00 6.20 -19.32
CA ALA A 136 -23.19 5.01 -19.10
C ALA A 136 -21.75 5.36 -18.70
N LEU A 137 -21.12 6.36 -19.35
CA LEU A 137 -19.79 6.85 -18.96
C LEU A 137 -19.78 7.39 -17.54
N LEU A 138 -20.80 8.16 -17.15
CA LEU A 138 -20.93 8.68 -15.78
C LEU A 138 -21.08 7.56 -14.77
N LEU A 139 -21.93 6.57 -15.06
CA LEU A 139 -22.14 5.42 -14.18
C LEU A 139 -20.86 4.60 -14.02
N ILE A 140 -20.19 4.24 -15.12
CA ILE A 140 -18.94 3.47 -15.09
C ILE A 140 -17.84 4.26 -14.37
N GLY A 141 -17.72 5.56 -14.67
CA GLY A 141 -16.77 6.44 -13.99
C GLY A 141 -17.02 6.50 -12.48
N GLY A 142 -18.28 6.61 -12.06
CA GLY A 142 -18.67 6.57 -10.65
C GLY A 142 -18.33 5.24 -9.97
N VAL A 143 -18.60 4.11 -10.63
CA VAL A 143 -18.24 2.76 -10.13
C VAL A 143 -16.73 2.62 -9.98
N LEU A 144 -15.95 3.13 -10.93
CA LEU A 144 -14.48 3.11 -10.83
C LEU A 144 -13.98 3.96 -9.68
N PHE A 145 -14.56 5.13 -9.43
CA PHE A 145 -14.22 5.94 -8.26
C PHE A 145 -14.57 5.24 -6.94
N PHE A 146 -15.74 4.62 -6.85
CA PHE A 146 -16.12 3.83 -5.68
C PHE A 146 -15.16 2.65 -5.48
N SER A 147 -14.79 1.96 -6.56
CA SER A 147 -13.83 0.86 -6.53
C SER A 147 -12.44 1.34 -6.11
N ALA A 148 -11.98 2.49 -6.61
CA ALA A 148 -10.73 3.11 -6.20
C ALA A 148 -10.73 3.45 -4.72
N PHE A 149 -11.84 4.01 -4.21
CA PHE A 149 -11.97 4.30 -2.79
C PHE A 149 -11.92 3.02 -1.96
N ALA A 150 -12.70 2.01 -2.33
CA ALA A 150 -12.72 0.72 -1.62
C ALA A 150 -11.35 0.03 -1.63
N LEU A 151 -10.69 -0.03 -2.79
CA LEU A 151 -9.35 -0.63 -2.94
C LEU A 151 -8.28 0.19 -2.24
N GLY A 152 -8.37 1.52 -2.27
CA GLY A 152 -7.49 2.42 -1.55
C GLY A 152 -7.62 2.23 -0.05
N THR A 153 -8.85 2.19 0.48
CA THR A 153 -9.12 1.88 1.88
C THR A 153 -8.59 0.49 2.25
N LEU A 154 -8.85 -0.54 1.44
CA LEU A 154 -8.31 -1.88 1.66
C LEU A 154 -6.79 -1.87 1.66
N TYR A 155 -6.15 -1.13 0.75
CA TYR A 155 -4.71 -0.97 0.72
C TYR A 155 -4.22 -0.33 2.02
N PHE A 156 -4.82 0.78 2.48
CA PHE A 156 -4.42 1.40 3.74
C PHE A 156 -4.66 0.53 4.97
N VAL A 157 -5.73 -0.27 5.00
CA VAL A 157 -6.05 -1.18 6.10
C VAL A 157 -5.15 -2.43 6.09
N THR A 158 -4.73 -2.89 4.92
CA THR A 158 -3.91 -4.11 4.77
C THR A 158 -2.43 -3.84 4.59
N ARG A 159 -2.03 -2.56 4.47
CA ARG A 159 -0.63 -2.15 4.44
C ARG A 159 -0.05 -2.34 5.83
N SER A 160 0.62 -3.47 6.02
CA SER A 160 1.56 -3.65 7.12
C SER A 160 2.92 -3.09 6.69
N GLU A 161 3.67 -2.56 7.65
CA GLU A 161 5.07 -2.22 7.44
C GLU A 161 5.90 -3.44 7.88
N GLU A 162 6.99 -3.72 7.18
CA GLU A 162 7.93 -4.75 7.58
C GLU A 162 9.30 -4.10 7.79
N LEU A 163 9.90 -4.36 8.94
CA LEU A 163 11.29 -4.02 9.20
C LEU A 163 12.15 -5.11 8.55
N VAL A 164 12.95 -4.71 7.58
CA VAL A 164 13.82 -5.58 6.80
C VAL A 164 15.26 -5.38 7.24
N ILE A 165 15.86 -6.43 7.78
CA ILE A 165 17.28 -6.47 8.13
C ILE A 165 18.02 -7.18 7.00
N GLU A 166 18.71 -6.42 6.17
CA GLU A 166 19.44 -6.91 5.01
C GLU A 166 20.69 -7.69 5.43
N ARG A 167 20.96 -8.80 4.74
CA ARG A 167 22.10 -9.68 5.02
C ARG A 167 22.95 -9.90 3.78
N ALA A 168 24.27 -9.92 3.96
CA ALA A 168 25.21 -10.27 2.92
C ALA A 168 25.09 -11.76 2.57
N GLY A 169 24.76 -12.06 1.31
CA GLY A 169 24.76 -13.43 0.78
C GLY A 169 23.68 -14.37 1.37
N ARG A 170 22.66 -13.83 2.05
CA ARG A 170 21.49 -14.57 2.57
C ARG A 170 20.22 -13.76 2.40
N ASP A 171 19.07 -14.42 2.47
CA ASP A 171 17.77 -13.75 2.44
C ASP A 171 17.65 -12.75 3.60
N PRO A 172 16.97 -11.60 3.43
CA PRO A 172 16.76 -10.66 4.53
C PRO A 172 15.96 -11.29 5.69
N ILE A 173 16.10 -10.70 6.88
CA ILE A 173 15.19 -10.99 8.00
C ILE A 173 14.04 -10.01 7.90
N TYR A 174 12.83 -10.52 7.74
CA TYR A 174 11.60 -9.74 7.73
C TYR A 174 11.00 -9.77 9.13
N VAL A 175 10.67 -8.61 9.69
CA VAL A 175 10.00 -8.47 10.99
C VAL A 175 8.71 -7.67 10.79
N PRO A 176 7.52 -8.26 11.02
CA PRO A 176 6.25 -7.54 10.89
C PRO A 176 6.20 -6.44 11.95
N VAL A 177 5.81 -5.24 11.53
CA VAL A 177 5.75 -4.07 12.41
C VAL A 177 4.51 -3.23 12.07
N ASN A 178 3.86 -2.68 13.09
CA ASN A 178 2.71 -1.81 12.92
C ASN A 178 3.10 -0.34 13.15
N GLY A 179 3.33 0.40 12.07
CA GLY A 179 3.40 1.86 12.08
C GLY A 179 4.74 2.47 12.49
N ASN A 180 4.68 3.73 12.93
CA ASN A 180 5.83 4.64 13.08
C ASN A 180 6.97 4.15 13.99
N GLU A 181 6.72 3.19 14.90
CA GLU A 181 7.75 2.59 15.76
C GLU A 181 8.80 1.78 14.98
N ALA A 182 8.43 1.31 13.78
CA ALA A 182 9.32 0.59 12.87
C ALA A 182 10.55 1.40 12.46
N GLU A 183 10.36 2.70 12.15
CA GLU A 183 11.46 3.54 11.68
C GLU A 183 12.39 3.94 12.83
N ASP A 184 11.83 4.15 14.03
CA ASP A 184 12.61 4.36 15.24
C ASP A 184 13.46 3.12 15.56
N ALA A 185 12.89 1.92 15.45
CA ALA A 185 13.62 0.67 15.61
C ALA A 185 14.72 0.50 14.55
N ALA A 186 14.42 0.75 13.27
CA ALA A 186 15.41 0.69 12.20
C ALA A 186 16.59 1.62 12.48
N ARG A 187 16.32 2.86 12.92
CA ARG A 187 17.34 3.83 13.33
C ARG A 187 18.20 3.32 14.48
N ARG A 188 17.58 2.78 15.54
CA ARG A 188 18.29 2.24 16.71
C ARG A 188 19.19 1.06 16.32
N ILE A 189 18.71 0.15 15.48
CA ILE A 189 19.50 -0.97 14.96
C ILE A 189 20.68 -0.45 14.14
N ARG A 190 20.44 0.50 13.22
CA ARG A 190 21.51 1.11 12.41
C ARG A 190 22.59 1.76 13.28
N SER A 191 22.18 2.53 14.29
CA SER A 191 23.09 3.19 15.23
C SER A 191 23.91 2.18 16.04
N ALA A 192 23.27 1.15 16.59
CA ALA A 192 23.95 0.06 17.31
C ALA A 192 24.91 -0.74 16.40
N LEU A 193 24.64 -0.83 15.09
CA LEU A 193 25.53 -1.46 14.13
C LEU A 193 26.64 -0.53 13.61
N GLY A 194 26.68 0.74 14.03
CA GLY A 194 27.60 1.73 13.51
C GLY A 194 27.38 2.06 12.03
N ARG A 195 26.14 1.90 11.54
CA ARG A 195 25.74 2.12 10.14
C ARG A 195 24.79 3.30 10.03
N GLU A 196 25.28 4.49 10.37
CA GLU A 196 24.57 5.72 10.05
C GLU A 196 24.80 6.06 8.57
N GLU A 197 23.72 6.39 7.86
CA GLU A 197 23.85 6.91 6.50
C GLU A 197 24.70 8.18 6.52
N VAL A 198 25.84 8.13 5.84
CA VAL A 198 26.57 9.33 5.47
C VAL A 198 25.65 10.11 4.53
N GLN A 199 24.96 11.13 5.06
CA GLN A 199 24.28 12.13 4.24
C GLN A 199 25.31 12.71 3.26
N GLN A 200 25.15 12.40 1.97
CA GLN A 200 25.78 13.13 0.87
C GLN A 200 24.76 14.05 0.22
#